data_AF-A0A7C9VML6-F1
#
_entry.id   AF-A0A7C9VML6-F1
#
_cell.length_a   1.000
_cell.length_b   1.000
_cell.length_c   1.000
_cell.angle_alpha   90.00
_cell.angle_beta   90.00
_cell.angle_gamma   90.00
#
_symmetry.space_group_name_H-M   'P 1'
#
loop_
_entity.id
_entity.type
_entity.pdbx_description
1 polymer ?
#
loop_
_entity_poly.entity_id
_entity_poly.type
_entity_poly.pdbx_seq_one_letter_code
_entity_poly.pdbx_strand_id
1 'polypeptide(L)'
;MAIGPSAVERWLDLSTEELRAQVMRLVSARLPGDHAVWQAIRRHPALVPRIRGVLSGLSATAAGSKDEAMQKVWISKARAALDTATPPPVKAVRKPKVEEVPVEEPEPVIDLREPEPQQLKQPHKAIPTMLFQEPS
;
A
#
# COMPACT_ATOMS: atom_id res chain seq x y z
N MET A 1 20.50 4.16 17.61
CA MET A 1 19.45 3.63 18.51
C MET A 1 18.47 2.85 17.64
N ALA A 2 18.35 1.54 17.86
CA ALA A 2 17.47 0.69 17.05
C ALA A 2 16.00 0.99 17.38
N ILE A 3 15.15 1.09 16.36
CA ILE A 3 13.70 1.20 16.57
C ILE A 3 13.21 -0.19 16.98
N GLY A 4 12.97 -0.39 18.26
CA GLY A 4 12.41 -1.64 18.80
C GLY A 4 10.87 -1.60 18.82
N PRO A 5 10.19 -2.76 18.88
CA PRO A 5 8.72 -2.82 18.94
C PRO A 5 8.15 -2.07 20.17
N SER A 6 8.82 -2.13 21.33
CA SER A 6 8.41 -1.38 22.54
C SER A 6 8.62 0.14 22.43
N ALA A 7 9.39 0.62 21.44
CA ALA A 7 9.49 2.04 21.17
C ALA A 7 8.24 2.57 20.44
N VAL A 8 7.57 1.73 19.65
CA VAL A 8 6.38 2.07 18.86
C VAL A 8 5.21 2.47 19.75
N GLU A 9 5.05 1.84 20.92
CA GLU A 9 3.99 2.19 21.87
C GLU A 9 4.10 3.66 22.33
N ARG A 10 5.34 4.13 22.54
CA ARG A 10 5.61 5.53 22.93
C ARG A 10 5.36 6.52 21.80
N TRP A 11 5.21 6.06 20.54
CA TRP A 11 4.98 6.95 19.40
C TRP A 11 3.59 7.58 19.43
N LEU A 12 2.66 7.01 20.19
CA LEU A 12 1.34 7.58 20.39
C LEU A 12 1.41 8.94 21.11
N ASP A 13 2.32 9.05 22.08
CA ASP A 13 2.53 10.25 22.90
C ASP A 13 3.45 11.29 22.25
N LEU A 14 4.10 10.95 21.13
CA LEU A 14 5.00 11.87 20.44
C LEU A 14 4.23 12.97 19.71
N SER A 15 4.87 14.14 19.67
CA SER A 15 4.48 15.22 18.76
C SER A 15 4.63 14.80 17.30
N THR A 16 3.96 15.51 16.39
CA THR A 16 4.03 15.25 14.95
C THR A 16 5.45 15.40 14.39
N GLU A 17 6.23 16.33 14.92
CA GLU A 17 7.61 16.58 14.48
C GLU A 17 8.55 15.43 14.89
N GLU A 18 8.46 14.99 16.14
CA GLU A 18 9.23 13.84 16.62
C GLU A 18 8.82 12.55 15.90
N LEU A 19 7.52 12.35 15.69
CA LEU A 19 7.01 11.23 14.91
C LEU A 19 7.58 11.24 13.49
N ARG A 20 7.65 12.41 12.84
CA ARG A 20 8.28 12.56 11.52
C ARG A 20 9.74 12.13 11.52
N ALA A 21 10.52 12.54 12.53
CA ALA A 21 11.92 12.13 12.65
C ALA A 21 12.06 10.61 12.85
N GLN A 22 11.19 10.00 13.67
CA GLN A 22 11.20 8.54 13.88
C GLN A 22 10.79 7.76 12.63
N VAL A 23 9.77 8.21 11.91
CA VAL A 23 9.33 7.60 10.64
C VAL A 23 10.41 7.74 9.57
N MET A 24 11.10 8.88 9.49
CA MET A 24 12.24 9.02 8.58
C MET A 24 13.35 8.01 8.90
N ARG A 25 13.69 7.82 10.19
CA ARG A 25 14.64 6.80 10.61
C ARG A 25 14.16 5.38 10.27
N LEU A 26 12.87 5.11 10.42
CA LEU A 26 12.25 3.83 10.06
C LEU A 26 12.39 3.52 8.57
N VAL A 27 12.10 4.50 7.71
CA VAL A 27 12.26 4.38 6.24
C VAL A 27 13.73 4.17 5.88
N SER A 28 14.64 4.93 6.49
CA SER A 28 16.09 4.81 6.26
C SER A 28 16.67 3.47 6.76
N ALA A 29 16.06 2.85 7.78
CA ALA A 29 16.46 1.53 8.27
C ALA A 29 16.09 0.39 7.30
N ARG A 30 15.25 0.65 6.28
CA ARG A 30 14.88 -0.30 5.21
C ARG A 30 14.44 -1.66 5.72
N LEU A 31 13.66 -1.66 6.80
CA LEU A 31 13.22 -2.89 7.45
C LEU A 31 12.26 -3.68 6.52
N PRO A 32 12.38 -5.02 6.47
CA PRO A 32 11.48 -5.85 5.68
C PRO A 32 10.04 -5.75 6.22
N GLY A 33 9.04 -5.96 5.37
CA GLY A 33 7.62 -5.78 5.73
C GLY A 33 7.11 -6.69 6.85
N ASP A 34 7.78 -7.81 7.12
CA ASP A 34 7.44 -8.72 8.23
C ASP A 34 8.14 -8.37 9.56
N HIS A 35 8.99 -7.34 9.57
CA HIS A 35 9.75 -6.97 10.76
C HIS A 35 8.82 -6.65 11.96
N ALA A 36 9.25 -7.04 13.16
CA ALA A 36 8.48 -6.89 14.40
C ALA A 36 7.98 -5.46 14.65
N VAL A 37 8.72 -4.45 14.18
CA VAL A 37 8.33 -3.02 14.25
C VAL A 37 7.10 -2.73 13.40
N TRP A 38 7.03 -3.24 12.16
CA TRP A 38 5.85 -3.06 11.32
C TRP A 38 4.64 -3.78 11.90
N GLN A 39 4.84 -4.99 12.43
CA GLN A 39 3.79 -5.73 13.14
C GLN A 39 3.30 -4.97 14.38
N ALA A 40 4.21 -4.37 15.17
CA ALA A 40 3.85 -3.51 16.30
C ALA A 40 3.05 -2.28 15.85
N ILE A 41 3.47 -1.60 14.79
CA ILE A 41 2.75 -0.44 14.24
C ILE A 41 1.33 -0.84 13.81
N ARG A 42 1.17 -1.96 13.10
CA ARG A 42 -0.13 -2.45 12.61
C ARG A 42 -1.09 -2.82 13.75
N ARG A 43 -0.58 -3.19 14.94
CA ARG A 43 -1.42 -3.44 16.13
C ARG A 43 -2.07 -2.18 16.69
N HIS A 44 -1.59 -0.99 16.32
CA HIS A 44 -2.11 0.29 16.80
C HIS A 44 -2.90 1.02 15.70
N PRO A 45 -4.24 0.89 15.63
CA PRO A 45 -5.04 1.49 14.57
C PRO A 45 -5.01 3.02 14.56
N ALA A 46 -4.70 3.67 15.69
CA ALA A 46 -4.51 5.12 15.77
C ALA A 46 -3.16 5.59 15.19
N LEU A 47 -2.14 4.73 15.19
CA LEU A 47 -0.79 5.08 14.75
C LEU A 47 -0.61 4.90 13.24
N VAL A 48 -1.23 3.87 12.66
CA VAL A 48 -1.19 3.58 11.21
C VAL A 48 -1.56 4.79 10.34
N PRO A 49 -2.71 5.47 10.52
CA PRO A 49 -3.08 6.62 9.69
C PRO A 49 -2.14 7.82 9.93
N ARG A 50 -1.65 8.04 11.15
CA ARG A 50 -0.66 9.09 11.46
C ARG A 50 0.63 8.86 10.69
N ILE A 51 1.17 7.64 10.71
CA ILE A 51 2.38 7.29 9.96
C ILE A 51 2.15 7.40 8.46
N ARG A 52 0.99 6.97 7.94
CA ARG A 52 0.65 7.16 6.50
C ARG A 52 0.64 8.63 6.12
N GLY A 53 0.06 9.51 6.94
CA GLY A 53 0.08 10.96 6.73
C GLY A 53 1.50 11.52 6.68
N VAL A 54 2.35 11.11 7.63
CA VAL A 54 3.76 11.51 7.67
C VAL A 54 4.53 11.02 6.43
N LEU A 55 4.31 9.77 6.00
CA LEU A 55 4.91 9.22 4.76
C LEU A 55 4.47 10.00 3.51
N SER A 56 3.22 10.48 3.47
CA SER A 56 2.74 11.38 2.41
C SER A 56 3.44 12.74 2.43
N GLY A 57 3.61 13.34 3.60
CA GLY A 57 4.40 14.57 3.74
C GLY A 57 5.85 14.37 3.32
N LEU A 58 6.49 13.26 3.72
CA LEU A 58 7.85 12.93 3.33
C LEU A 58 7.99 12.76 1.80
N SER A 59 7.02 12.10 1.16
CA SER A 59 7.01 11.94 -0.30
C SER A 59 6.89 13.27 -1.04
N ALA A 60 6.15 14.23 -0.49
CA ALA A 60 6.03 15.57 -1.07
C ALA A 60 7.34 16.36 -0.94
N THR A 61 8.04 16.22 0.19
CA THR A 61 9.34 16.88 0.41
C THR A 61 10.52 16.21 -0.28
N ALA A 62 10.34 14.96 -0.76
CA ALA A 62 11.38 14.25 -1.51
C ALA A 62 11.57 14.84 -2.93
N ALA A 63 10.58 15.55 -3.46
CA ALA A 63 10.66 16.23 -4.75
C ALA A 63 11.76 17.31 -4.72
N GLY A 64 12.80 17.16 -5.55
CA GLY A 64 13.96 18.05 -5.58
C GLY A 64 15.14 17.62 -4.69
N SER A 65 15.09 16.44 -4.07
CA SER A 65 16.25 15.86 -3.38
C SER A 65 17.17 15.09 -4.35
N LYS A 66 18.47 15.05 -4.05
CA LYS A 66 19.48 14.31 -4.85
C LYS A 66 19.09 12.85 -5.09
N ASP A 67 18.42 12.24 -4.12
CA ASP A 67 18.01 10.83 -4.13
C ASP A 67 16.48 10.66 -4.25
N GLU A 68 15.79 11.61 -4.89
CA GLU A 68 14.32 11.65 -4.97
C GLU A 68 13.69 10.32 -5.38
N ALA A 69 14.16 9.72 -6.49
CA ALA A 69 13.62 8.46 -6.99
C ALA A 69 13.76 7.33 -5.97
N MET A 70 14.90 7.28 -5.29
CA MET A 70 15.20 6.26 -4.30
C MET A 70 14.38 6.46 -3.02
N GLN A 71 14.23 7.71 -2.56
CA GLN A 71 13.36 8.04 -1.43
C GLN A 71 11.91 7.66 -1.71
N LYS A 72 11.39 7.93 -2.92
CA LYS A 72 10.04 7.50 -3.32
C LYS A 72 9.89 5.98 -3.25
N VAL A 73 10.88 5.21 -3.71
CA VAL A 73 10.85 3.74 -3.62
C VAL A 73 10.81 3.27 -2.16
N TRP A 74 11.63 3.84 -1.28
CA TRP A 74 11.65 3.45 0.13
C TRP A 74 10.36 3.84 0.86
N ILE A 75 9.80 5.02 0.57
CA ILE A 75 8.51 5.45 1.12
C ILE A 75 7.38 4.55 0.61
N SER A 76 7.37 4.18 -0.67
CA SER A 76 6.39 3.25 -1.23
C SER A 76 6.50 1.86 -0.60
N LYS A 77 7.71 1.34 -0.37
CA LYS A 77 7.91 0.08 0.36
C LYS A 77 7.44 0.18 1.82
N ALA A 78 7.70 1.29 2.49
CA ALA A 78 7.21 1.53 3.85
C ALA A 78 5.67 1.57 3.91
N ARG A 79 5.02 2.19 2.91
CA ARG A 79 3.54 2.16 2.79
C ARG A 79 3.02 0.75 2.55
N ALA A 80 3.61 0.00 1.62
CA ALA A 80 3.23 -1.40 1.38
C ALA A 80 3.40 -2.28 2.64
N ALA A 81 4.44 -2.01 3.45
CA ALA A 81 4.63 -2.63 4.75
C ALA A 81 3.60 -2.20 5.82
N LEU A 82 2.81 -1.15 5.61
CA LEU A 82 1.66 -0.81 6.45
C LEU A 82 0.36 -1.40 5.92
N ASP A 83 0.26 -1.62 4.61
CA ASP A 83 -0.92 -2.16 3.92
C ASP A 83 -0.94 -3.69 3.83
N THR A 84 0.18 -4.35 4.09
CA THR A 84 0.21 -5.81 4.23
C THR A 84 -0.68 -6.17 5.41
N ALA A 85 -1.90 -6.63 5.11
CA ALA A 85 -2.76 -7.25 6.09
C ALA A 85 -1.96 -8.40 6.70
N THR A 86 -1.64 -8.30 7.98
CA THR A 86 -1.04 -9.42 8.70
C THR A 86 -2.02 -10.58 8.53
N PRO A 87 -1.67 -11.66 7.81
CA PRO A 87 -2.56 -12.80 7.73
C PRO A 87 -2.82 -13.25 9.17
N PRO A 88 -4.06 -13.53 9.56
CA PRO A 88 -4.35 -14.00 10.90
C PRO A 88 -3.43 -15.20 11.19
N PRO A 89 -2.88 -15.33 12.41
CA PRO A 89 -2.00 -16.44 12.73
C PRO A 89 -2.76 -17.72 12.42
N VAL A 90 -2.34 -18.41 11.36
CA VAL A 90 -2.95 -19.67 10.95
C VAL A 90 -2.67 -20.62 12.11
N LYS A 91 -3.69 -20.84 12.95
CA LYS A 91 -3.64 -21.89 13.97
C LYS A 91 -3.29 -23.16 13.22
N ALA A 92 -2.08 -23.65 13.45
CA ALA A 92 -1.58 -24.89 12.90
C ALA A 92 -2.48 -26.04 13.37
N VAL A 93 -3.52 -26.34 12.60
CA VAL A 93 -4.22 -27.62 12.68
C VAL A 93 -3.36 -28.60 11.88
N ARG A 94 -2.34 -29.15 12.55
CA ARG A 94 -1.71 -30.41 12.14
C ARG A 94 -2.80 -31.48 12.09
N LYS A 95 -2.98 -32.20 10.97
CA LYS A 95 -3.18 -33.67 10.79
C LYS A 95 -3.04 -34.02 9.27
N PRO A 96 -2.79 -35.28 8.88
CA PRO A 96 -1.49 -35.74 8.41
C PRO A 96 -1.45 -35.99 6.89
N LYS A 97 -0.23 -36.17 6.42
CA LYS A 97 0.22 -36.56 5.09
C LYS A 97 -0.51 -37.79 4.54
N VAL A 98 -1.04 -37.69 3.31
CA VAL A 98 -1.17 -38.80 2.37
C VAL A 98 -0.41 -38.39 1.11
N GLU A 99 0.54 -39.22 0.77
CA GLU A 99 1.52 -39.12 -0.30
C GLU A 99 1.02 -39.96 -1.47
N GLU A 100 0.78 -39.39 -2.66
CA GLU A 100 0.90 -40.13 -3.93
C GLU A 100 0.95 -39.16 -5.14
N VAL A 101 2.18 -38.91 -5.60
CA VAL A 101 2.72 -38.74 -6.99
C VAL A 101 2.04 -37.88 -8.10
N PRO A 102 2.84 -37.39 -9.08
CA PRO A 102 2.65 -36.14 -9.84
C PRO A 102 1.98 -36.36 -11.21
N VAL A 103 1.48 -35.29 -11.86
CA VAL A 103 1.45 -35.12 -13.34
C VAL A 103 0.78 -33.79 -13.76
N GLU A 104 1.49 -33.11 -14.68
CA GLU A 104 1.13 -32.14 -15.74
C GLU A 104 0.25 -30.88 -15.51
N GLU A 105 0.82 -29.79 -16.03
CA GLU A 105 0.18 -28.53 -16.43
C GLU A 105 -1.03 -28.75 -17.34
N PRO A 106 -2.03 -27.85 -17.25
CA PRO A 106 -2.77 -27.51 -18.46
C PRO A 106 -2.60 -26.02 -18.77
N GLU A 107 -1.87 -25.74 -19.85
CA GLU A 107 -2.06 -24.52 -20.64
C GLU A 107 -3.51 -24.48 -21.17
N PRO A 108 -4.24 -23.35 -21.06
CA PRO A 108 -5.36 -23.09 -21.94
C PRO A 108 -4.92 -22.12 -23.04
N VAL A 109 -4.58 -22.74 -24.17
CA VAL A 109 -4.79 -22.32 -25.56
C VAL A 109 -5.57 -21.01 -25.73
N ILE A 110 -4.93 -20.03 -26.39
CA ILE A 110 -5.53 -18.77 -26.84
C ILE A 110 -6.50 -19.08 -27.99
N ASP A 111 -7.81 -19.05 -27.72
CA ASP A 111 -8.84 -19.18 -28.76
C ASP A 111 -9.13 -17.80 -29.38
N LEU A 112 -8.61 -17.59 -30.59
CA LEU A 112 -8.89 -16.43 -31.43
C LEU A 112 -10.33 -16.54 -31.95
N ARG A 113 -11.29 -15.84 -31.33
CA ARG A 113 -12.66 -15.76 -31.83
C ARG A 113 -13.27 -14.37 -31.63
N GLU A 114 -13.27 -13.58 -32.69
CA GLU A 114 -14.18 -12.44 -32.86
C GLU A 114 -15.61 -13.00 -33.05
N PRO A 115 -16.63 -12.44 -32.36
CA PRO A 115 -17.61 -11.64 -33.12
C PRO A 115 -18.30 -10.49 -32.35
N GLU A 116 -18.57 -9.42 -33.11
CA GLU A 116 -19.61 -8.36 -33.04
C GLU A 116 -20.02 -7.62 -31.73
N PRO A 117 -20.14 -6.27 -31.77
CA PRO A 117 -20.60 -5.45 -30.66
C PRO A 117 -22.13 -5.33 -30.62
N GLN A 118 -22.78 -6.00 -29.67
CA GLN A 118 -24.21 -5.77 -29.37
C GLN A 118 -24.37 -4.65 -28.33
N GLN A 119 -24.88 -3.53 -28.82
CA GLN A 119 -25.39 -2.41 -28.05
C GLN A 119 -26.47 -2.87 -27.05
N LEU A 120 -26.53 -2.26 -25.84
CA LEU A 120 -27.76 -1.63 -25.36
C LEU A 120 -27.55 -0.79 -24.07
N LYS A 121 -27.75 0.52 -24.24
CA LYS A 121 -28.45 1.46 -23.33
C LYS A 121 -27.87 1.74 -21.94
N GLN A 122 -27.15 2.85 -21.84
CA GLN A 122 -27.42 3.85 -20.81
C GLN A 122 -27.58 5.24 -21.47
N PRO A 123 -28.67 5.99 -21.24
CA PRO A 123 -28.80 7.36 -21.71
C PRO A 123 -27.96 8.25 -20.78
N HIS A 124 -26.78 8.67 -21.25
CA HIS A 124 -26.03 9.72 -20.57
C HIS A 124 -26.82 11.02 -20.71
N LYS A 125 -27.31 11.51 -19.57
CA LYS A 125 -27.96 12.81 -19.41
C LYS A 125 -27.20 13.89 -20.19
N ALA A 126 -27.94 14.58 -21.04
CA ALA A 126 -27.52 15.80 -21.72
C ALA A 126 -26.95 16.82 -20.72
N ILE A 127 -25.73 17.28 -20.98
CA ILE A 127 -25.20 18.50 -20.37
C ILE A 127 -25.59 19.64 -21.33
N PRO A 128 -26.31 20.67 -20.87
CA PRO A 128 -26.72 21.78 -21.73
C PRO A 128 -25.49 22.60 -22.17
N THR A 129 -25.33 22.78 -23.48
CA THR A 129 -24.45 23.80 -24.07
C THR A 129 -24.85 25.16 -23.50
N MET A 130 -23.96 25.78 -22.72
CA MET A 130 -24.13 27.18 -22.35
C MET A 130 -23.84 28.07 -23.55
N LEU A 131 -24.82 28.92 -23.87
CA LEU A 131 -24.82 29.96 -24.90
C LEU A 131 -23.59 30.88 -24.79
N PHE A 132 -22.85 31.04 -25.89
CA PHE A 132 -22.00 32.20 -26.12
C PHE A 132 -22.79 33.14 -27.05
N GLN A 133 -23.32 34.24 -26.51
CA GLN A 133 -23.79 35.37 -27.32
C GLN A 133 -22.65 36.38 -27.37
N GLU A 134 -22.14 36.65 -28.57
CA GLU A 134 -21.20 37.76 -28.80
C GLU A 134 -21.97 39.09 -28.79
N PRO A 135 -21.46 40.15 -28.12
CA PRO A 135 -22.05 41.47 -28.19
C PRO A 135 -21.64 42.22 -29.48
N SER A 136 -22.54 43.13 -29.87
CA SER A 136 -22.63 43.90 -31.12
C SER A 136 -21.40 44.70 -31.56
#